data_AF-A0A519KEN9-F1
#
_entry.id   AF-A0A519KEN9-F1
#
_cell.length_a   1.000
_cell.length_b   1.000
_cell.length_c   1.000
_cell.angle_alpha   90.00
_cell.angle_beta   90.00
_cell.angle_gamma   90.00
#
_symmetry.space_group_name_H-M   'P 1'
#
loop_
_entity.id
_entity.type
_entity.pdbx_description
1 polymer ?
#
loop_
_entity_poly.entity_id
_entity_poly.type
_entity_poly.pdbx_seq_one_letter_code
_entity_poly.pdbx_strand_id
1 'polypeptide(L)' 'MIGRLNHVGIATPSIGASVAMYRDLLGATKAHKPFDLPAQGVRVCFIDLPNAQIELIEPLGDDSPIHGFLAKNPKGGQ' A
#
# COMPACT_ATOMS: atom_id res chain seq x y z
N MET A 1 12.46 13.27 -19.59
CA MET A 1 11.43 14.27 -19.23
C MET A 1 10.48 13.60 -18.26
N ILE A 2 10.07 14.27 -17.18
CA ILE A 2 9.13 13.70 -16.20
C ILE A 2 7.73 13.58 -16.82
N GLY A 3 7.00 12.51 -16.48
CA GLY A 3 5.66 12.21 -17.00
C GLY A 3 4.57 12.21 -15.92
N ARG A 4 3.46 11.50 -16.18
CA ARG A 4 2.33 11.40 -15.23
C ARG A 4 2.70 10.66 -13.95
N LEU A 5 1.99 10.96 -12.87
CA LEU A 5 2.03 10.16 -11.65
C LEU A 5 1.57 8.72 -11.95
N ASN A 6 2.37 7.74 -11.57
CA ASN A 6 2.01 6.33 -11.71
C ASN A 6 1.17 5.87 -10.52
N HIS A 7 1.71 6.03 -9.31
CA HIS A 7 1.04 5.66 -8.07
C HIS A 7 1.50 6.52 -6.89
N VAL A 8 0.76 6.42 -5.79
CA VAL A 8 1.19 6.87 -4.45
C VAL A 8 1.35 5.63 -3.58
N GLY A 9 2.55 5.45 -3.02
CA GLY A 9 2.85 4.38 -2.07
C GLY A 9 2.42 4.76 -0.65
N ILE A 10 1.69 3.87 0.02
CA ILE A 10 1.18 4.04 1.37
C ILE A 10 1.62 2.85 2.22
N ALA A 11 2.54 3.09 3.15
CA ALA A 11 2.90 2.11 4.16
C ALA A 11 1.70 1.84 5.08
N THR A 12 1.37 0.57 5.29
CA THR A 12 0.24 0.16 6.11
C THR A 12 0.60 -1.03 7.00
N PRO A 13 0.09 -1.11 8.24
CA PRO A 13 0.24 -2.30 9.07
C PRO A 13 -0.60 -3.49 8.55
N SER A 14 -1.61 -3.25 7.71
CA SER A 14 -2.42 -4.32 7.12
C SER A 14 -3.07 -3.87 5.80
N ILE A 15 -2.70 -4.52 4.71
CA ILE A 15 -3.34 -4.37 3.40
C ILE A 15 -4.82 -4.71 3.48
N GLY A 16 -5.19 -5.80 4.17
CA GLY A 16 -6.59 -6.21 4.28
C GLY A 16 -7.48 -5.15 4.93
N ALA A 17 -7.02 -4.58 6.06
CA ALA A 17 -7.74 -3.50 6.74
C ALA A 17 -7.80 -2.23 5.87
N SER A 18 -6.72 -1.92 5.16
CA SER A 18 -6.65 -0.73 4.30
C SER A 18 -7.56 -0.86 3.09
N VAL A 19 -7.55 -1.99 2.39
CA VAL A 19 -8.47 -2.27 1.28
C VAL A 19 -9.93 -2.15 1.73
N ALA A 20 -10.26 -2.66 2.92
CA ALA A 20 -11.61 -2.50 3.47
C ALA A 20 -11.95 -1.02 3.70
N MET A 21 -11.05 -0.24 4.31
CA MET A 21 -11.23 1.20 4.52
C MET A 21 -11.45 1.96 3.20
N TYR A 22 -10.60 1.74 2.21
CA TYR A 22 -10.72 2.38 0.89
C TYR A 22 -12.03 2.01 0.18
N ARG A 23 -12.47 0.75 0.29
CA ARG A 23 -13.74 0.31 -0.26
C ARG A 23 -14.93 0.93 0.48
N ASP A 24 -14.97 0.77 1.79
CA ASP A 24 -16.17 1.02 2.61
C ASP A 24 -16.38 2.51 2.90
N LEU A 25 -15.30 3.28 3.03
CA LEU A 25 -15.37 4.71 3.36
C LEU A 25 -15.16 5.61 2.14
N LEU A 26 -14.31 5.19 1.20
CA LEU A 26 -13.88 6.03 0.07
C LEU A 26 -14.41 5.55 -1.29
N GLY A 27 -15.15 4.45 -1.33
CA GLY A 27 -15.82 3.96 -2.54
C GLY A 27 -14.88 3.34 -3.57
N ALA A 28 -13.70 2.87 -3.18
CA ALA A 28 -12.82 2.16 -4.09
C ALA A 28 -13.46 0.87 -4.61
N THR A 29 -13.54 0.72 -5.93
CA THR A 29 -14.27 -0.38 -6.57
C THR A 29 -13.38 -1.53 -7.04
N LYS A 30 -12.07 -1.31 -7.16
CA LYS A 30 -11.13 -2.31 -7.68
C LYS A 30 -9.82 -2.29 -6.90
N ALA A 31 -9.66 -3.29 -6.03
CA ALA A 31 -8.40 -3.67 -5.43
C ALA A 31 -7.88 -4.97 -6.09
N HIS A 32 -6.59 -5.02 -6.37
CA HIS A 32 -5.94 -6.21 -6.92
C HIS A 32 -5.62 -7.21 -5.80
N LYS A 33 -5.30 -8.45 -6.18
CA LYS A 33 -4.84 -9.44 -5.21
C LYS A 33 -3.47 -9.02 -4.67
N PRO A 34 -3.24 -9.05 -3.33
CA PRO A 34 -1.92 -8.78 -2.78
C PRO A 34 -0.89 -9.81 -3.25
N PHE A 35 0.35 -9.38 -3.41
CA PHE A 35 1.46 -10.26 -3.77
C PHE A 35 2.77 -9.84 -3.09
N ASP A 36 3.67 -10.80 -2.93
CA ASP A 36 4.93 -10.61 -2.23
C ASP A 36 6.02 -10.13 -3.18
N LEU A 37 6.85 -9.20 -2.70
CA LEU A 37 8.08 -8.76 -3.33
C LEU A 37 9.25 -9.02 -2.36
N PRO A 38 9.73 -10.28 -2.24
CA PRO A 38 10.70 -10.67 -1.22
C PRO A 38 12.02 -9.91 -1.29
N ALA A 39 12.50 -9.62 -2.51
CA ALA A 39 13.72 -8.84 -2.72
C ALA A 39 13.63 -7.39 -2.19
N GLN A 40 12.42 -6.89 -1.96
CA GLN A 40 12.14 -5.56 -1.43
C GLN A 40 11.64 -5.61 0.02
N GLY A 41 11.45 -6.81 0.59
CA GLY A 41 10.96 -6.99 1.96
C GLY A 41 9.54 -6.45 2.18
N VAL A 42 8.69 -6.46 1.15
CA VAL A 42 7.30 -5.95 1.26
C VAL A 42 6.29 -6.86 0.56
N ARG A 43 5.05 -6.82 1.05
CA ARG A 43 3.84 -7.28 0.36
C ARG A 43 3.11 -6.05 -0.16
N VAL A 44 2.61 -6.12 -1.38
CA VAL A 44 1.96 -4.97 -2.03
C VAL A 44 0.56 -5.31 -2.54
N CYS A 45 -0.30 -4.30 -2.59
CA CYS A 45 -1.63 -4.38 -3.18
C CYS A 45 -1.98 -3.05 -3.84
N PHE A 46 -2.47 -3.10 -5.08
CA PHE A 46 -2.89 -1.92 -5.80
C PHE A 46 -4.39 -1.69 -5.69
N ILE A 47 -4.79 -0.43 -5.56
CA ILE A 47 -6.16 0.04 -5.74
C ILE A 47 -6.18 0.95 -6.96
N ASP A 48 -7.02 0.64 -7.94
CA ASP A 48 -7.12 1.41 -9.18
C ASP A 48 -7.93 2.70 -8.95
N LEU A 49 -7.37 3.82 -9.42
CA LEU A 49 -8.07 5.10 -9.59
C LEU A 49 -8.20 5.38 -11.11
N PRO A 50 -9.08 6.31 -11.52
CA PRO A 50 -9.21 6.65 -12.95
C PRO A 50 -7.91 7.18 -13.59
N ASN A 51 -7.02 7.81 -12.82
CA ASN A 51 -5.84 8.51 -13.33
C ASN A 51 -4.50 7.99 -12.78
N ALA A 52 -4.50 7.18 -11.73
CA ALA A 52 -3.30 6.67 -11.03
C ALA A 52 -3.65 5.39 -10.23
N GLN A 53 -2.74 4.93 -9.39
CA GLN A 53 -2.98 3.84 -8.44
C GLN A 53 -2.58 4.24 -7.01
N ILE A 54 -3.21 3.61 -6.03
CA ILE A 54 -2.71 3.57 -4.66
C ILE A 54 -2.00 2.24 -4.49
N GLU A 55 -0.75 2.28 -4.06
CA GLU A 55 0.03 1.09 -3.72
C GLU A 55 0.08 0.97 -2.19
N LEU A 56 -0.65 0.00 -1.65
CA LEU A 56 -0.60 -0.35 -0.23
C LEU A 56 0.60 -1.26 0.00
N ILE A 57 1.46 -0.90 0.95
CA ILE A 57 2.73 -1.58 1.22
C ILE A 57 2.72 -2.06 2.68
N GLU A 58 2.68 -3.37 2.86
CA GLU A 58 2.76 -4.06 4.17
C GLU A 58 4.16 -4.67 4.33
N PRO A 59 4.76 -4.63 5.53
CA PRO A 59 6.08 -5.20 5.74
C PRO A 59 6.05 -6.72 5.52
N LEU A 60 7.09 -7.24 4.86
CA LEU A 60 7.30 -8.67 4.67
C LEU A 60 8.66 -9.07 5.23
N GLY A 61 8.65 -9.91 6.26
CA GLY A 61 9.85 -10.33 6.98
C GLY A 61 10.36 -9.28 7.99
N ASP A 62 11.32 -9.69 8.81
CA ASP A 62 11.81 -8.89 9.93
C ASP A 62 12.67 -7.70 9.49
N ASP A 63 13.29 -7.80 8.30
CA ASP A 63 14.16 -6.77 7.73
C ASP A 63 13.45 -5.81 6.76
N SER A 64 12.11 -5.75 6.81
CA SER A 64 11.34 -4.87 5.92
C SER A 64 11.79 -3.40 6.05
N PRO A 65 12.01 -2.68 4.93
CA PRO A 65 12.50 -1.30 4.97
C PRO A 65 11.48 -0.32 5.59
N ILE A 66 10.21 -0.69 5.69
CA ILE A 66 9.14 0.18 6.20
C ILE A 66 8.83 0.00 7.69
N HIS A 67 9.49 -0.94 8.39
CA HIS A 67 9.31 -1.13 9.84
C HIS A 67 9.58 0.15 10.64
N GLY A 68 10.67 0.85 10.32
CA GLY A 68 11.03 2.10 11.00
C GLY A 68 9.99 3.22 10.81
N PHE A 69 9.30 3.23 9.66
CA PHE A 69 8.21 4.17 9.41
C PHE A 69 6.96 3.79 10.23
N LEU A 70 6.56 2.52 10.21
CA LEU A 70 5.39 2.04 10.94
C LEU A 70 5.55 2.10 12.45
N ALA A 71 6.77 1.94 12.98
CA ALA A 71 7.05 2.15 14.41
C ALA A 71 6.74 3.59 14.85
N LYS A 72 7.00 4.58 13.98
CA LYS A 72 6.71 6.00 14.22
C LYS A 72 5.27 6.38 13.88
N ASN A 73 4.66 5.66 12.95
CA ASN A 73 3.31 5.89 12.44
C ASN A 73 2.50 4.58 12.52
N PRO A 74 1.99 4.19 13.70
CA PRO A 74 1.43 2.86 13.91
C PRO A 74 0.18 2.54 13.07
N LYS A 75 -0.49 3.56 12.54
CA LYS A 75 -1.67 3.41 11.68
C LYS A 75 -1.34 3.40 10.18
N GLY A 76 -0.07 3.57 9.81
CA GLY A 76 0.36 3.76 8.43
C GLY A 76 0.36 5.23 8.00
N GLY A 77 0.53 5.46 6.69
CA GLY A 77 0.62 6.78 6.06
C GLY A 77 -0.71 7.31 5.50
N GLN A 78 -1.83 6.79 5.98
CA GLN A 78 -3.19 7.04 5.48
C GLN A 78 -4.05 7.81 6.48
#